data_AF-W1WB82-F1
#
_entry.id   AF-W1WB82-F1
#
_cell.length_a   1.000
_cell.length_b   1.000
_cell.length_c   1.000
_cell.angle_alpha   90.00
_cell.angle_beta   90.00
_cell.angle_gamma   90.00
#
_symmetry.space_group_name_H-M   'P 1'
#
loop_
_entity.id
_entity.type
_entity.pdbx_description
1 polymer ?
#
loop_
_entity_poly.entity_id
_entity_poly.type
_entity_poly.pdbx_seq_one_letter_code
_entity_poly.pdbx_strand_id
1 'polypeptide(L)'
;MLTLYVKSGIGKLSAYCGVVSAGVVSVAGIAFLKGDSKDIIENTLVNGLASLSGIVCDGAKPSCAGKIAISLDGAFMGYKQARLNKNYQKGDGLVAYTVDDTIRSIGTVAQGMKETDVVILNEMLKH
;
A
#
# COMPACT_ATOMS: atom_id res chain seq x y z
N MET A 1 -12.21 0.30 9.47
CA MET A 1 -11.59 -0.94 10.01
C MET A 1 -10.43 -1.42 9.14
N LEU A 2 -10.61 -1.55 7.81
CA LEU A 2 -9.58 -2.06 6.89
C LEU A 2 -8.26 -1.24 6.90
N THR A 3 -8.33 0.10 7.00
CA THR A 3 -7.13 0.95 7.11
C THR A 3 -6.34 0.68 8.38
N LEU A 4 -7.02 0.47 9.51
CA LEU A 4 -6.37 0.13 10.78
C LEU A 4 -5.70 -1.23 10.68
N TYR A 5 -6.34 -2.19 10.01
CA TYR A 5 -5.78 -3.52 9.80
C TYR A 5 -4.50 -3.47 8.97
N VAL A 6 -4.53 -2.85 7.79
CA VAL A 6 -3.36 -2.68 6.92
C VAL A 6 -2.24 -1.90 7.62
N LYS A 7 -2.59 -0.86 8.40
CA LYS A 7 -1.61 -0.01 9.07
C LYS A 7 -1.03 -0.62 10.36
N SER A 8 -1.68 -1.61 10.95
CA SER A 8 -1.27 -2.20 12.22
C SER A 8 0.16 -2.77 12.20
N GLY A 9 0.58 -3.34 11.06
CA GLY A 9 1.92 -3.92 10.88
C GLY A 9 3.01 -2.91 10.47
N ILE A 10 2.64 -1.73 9.96
CA ILE A 10 3.57 -0.73 9.39
C ILE A 10 4.29 0.09 10.47
N GLY A 11 3.67 0.24 11.65
CA GLY A 11 4.23 1.02 12.76
C GLY A 11 3.86 2.51 12.72
N LYS A 12 4.20 3.22 13.81
CA LYS A 12 3.87 4.66 13.99
C LYS A 12 4.84 5.60 13.27
N LEU A 13 6.10 5.17 13.10
CA LEU A 13 7.15 5.92 12.42
C LEU A 13 7.83 4.96 11.44
N SER A 14 7.77 5.28 10.15
CA SER A 14 8.33 4.48 9.07
C SER A 14 8.52 5.35 7.84
N ALA A 15 9.57 5.08 7.07
CA ALA A 15 9.74 5.62 5.73
C ALA A 15 8.73 5.04 4.72
N TYR A 16 7.88 4.09 5.10
CA TYR A 16 6.74 3.66 4.29
C TYR A 16 5.64 4.74 4.27
N CYS A 17 5.24 5.22 3.09
CA CYS A 17 4.24 6.28 3.02
C CYS A 17 2.83 5.76 3.31
N GLY A 18 2.18 6.30 4.34
CA GLY A 18 0.81 5.93 4.72
C GLY A 18 -0.26 6.21 3.66
N VAL A 19 0.04 7.05 2.65
CA VAL A 19 -0.86 7.31 1.52
C VAL A 19 -1.08 6.07 0.66
N VAL A 20 -0.13 5.12 0.65
CA VAL A 20 -0.29 3.83 -0.03
C VAL A 20 -1.43 3.05 0.61
N SER A 21 -1.37 2.84 1.93
CA SER A 21 -2.42 2.13 2.66
C SER A 21 -3.76 2.85 2.54
N ALA A 22 -3.77 4.19 2.61
CA ALA A 22 -4.98 4.98 2.49
C ALA A 22 -5.62 4.87 1.10
N GLY A 23 -4.83 5.02 0.03
CA GLY A 23 -5.31 4.95 -1.36
C GLY A 23 -5.86 3.56 -1.70
N VAL A 24 -5.10 2.50 -1.40
CA VAL A 24 -5.50 1.12 -1.69
C VAL A 24 -6.77 0.73 -0.94
N VAL A 25 -6.85 1.05 0.37
CA VAL A 25 -8.05 0.76 1.16
C VAL A 25 -9.26 1.58 0.70
N SER A 26 -9.06 2.81 0.24
CA SER A 26 -10.15 3.64 -0.30
C SER A 26 -10.78 2.99 -1.53
N VAL A 27 -9.95 2.48 -2.46
CA VAL A 27 -10.45 1.79 -3.65
C VAL A 27 -11.07 0.43 -3.31
N ALA A 28 -10.51 -0.31 -2.35
CA ALA A 28 -11.15 -1.52 -1.83
C ALA A 28 -12.53 -1.21 -1.20
N GLY A 29 -12.67 -0.08 -0.53
CA GLY A 29 -13.96 0.45 -0.05
C GLY A 29 -14.93 0.78 -1.18
N ILE A 30 -14.44 1.36 -2.28
CA ILE A 30 -15.25 1.58 -3.48
C ILE A 30 -15.74 0.26 -4.08
N ALA A 31 -14.88 -0.76 -4.17
CA ALA A 31 -15.27 -2.10 -4.64
C ALA A 31 -16.38 -2.70 -3.76
N PHE A 32 -16.25 -2.58 -2.43
CA PHE A 32 -17.28 -2.99 -1.48
C PHE A 32 -18.61 -2.25 -1.73
N LEU A 33 -18.58 -0.92 -1.87
CA LEU A 33 -19.78 -0.11 -2.12
C LEU A 33 -20.44 -0.43 -3.47
N LYS A 34 -19.68 -0.93 -4.45
CA LYS A 34 -20.19 -1.40 -5.74
C LYS A 34 -20.79 -2.81 -5.69
N GLY A 35 -20.72 -3.49 -4.55
CA GLY A 35 -21.21 -4.87 -4.39
C GLY A 35 -20.31 -5.91 -5.03
N ASP A 36 -19.02 -5.59 -5.26
CA ASP A 36 -18.07 -6.59 -5.76
C ASP A 36 -17.83 -7.70 -4.72
N SER A 37 -17.40 -8.88 -5.21
CA SER A 37 -17.15 -10.03 -4.35
C SER A 37 -15.99 -9.78 -3.39
N LYS A 38 -15.97 -10.54 -2.28
CA LYS A 38 -14.86 -10.55 -1.33
C LYS A 38 -13.52 -10.78 -2.02
N ASP A 39 -13.45 -11.69 -2.98
CA ASP A 39 -12.22 -11.97 -3.74
C ASP A 39 -11.73 -10.76 -4.53
N ILE A 40 -12.63 -9.98 -5.15
CA ILE A 40 -12.24 -8.76 -5.87
C ILE A 40 -11.68 -7.72 -4.88
N ILE A 41 -12.30 -7.57 -3.71
CA ILE A 41 -11.85 -6.64 -2.67
C ILE A 41 -10.47 -7.06 -2.14
N GLU A 42 -10.27 -8.34 -1.82
CA GLU A 42 -8.99 -8.85 -1.34
C GLU A 42 -7.89 -8.72 -2.41
N ASN A 43 -8.19 -9.07 -3.65
CA ASN A 43 -7.24 -8.92 -4.75
C ASN A 43 -6.94 -7.45 -5.05
N THR A 44 -7.89 -6.52 -4.84
CA THR A 44 -7.63 -5.08 -4.93
C THR A 44 -6.60 -4.63 -3.90
N LEU A 45 -6.70 -5.14 -2.66
CA LEU A 45 -5.70 -4.88 -1.63
C LEU A 45 -4.34 -5.45 -2.01
N VAL A 46 -4.28 -6.73 -2.39
CA VAL A 46 -3.03 -7.41 -2.75
C VAL A 46 -2.35 -6.70 -3.92
N ASN A 47 -3.07 -6.47 -5.02
CA ASN A 47 -2.52 -5.82 -6.20
C ASN A 47 -2.04 -4.41 -5.87
N GLY A 48 -2.89 -3.58 -5.25
CA GLY A 48 -2.54 -2.20 -4.93
C GLY A 48 -1.33 -2.11 -3.98
N LEU A 49 -1.31 -2.92 -2.92
CA LEU A 49 -0.21 -2.88 -1.97
C LEU A 49 1.08 -3.41 -2.59
N ALA A 50 1.05 -4.50 -3.36
CA ALA A 50 2.24 -5.04 -4.01
C ALA A 50 2.85 -4.03 -5.00
N SER A 51 2.02 -3.30 -5.76
CA SER A 51 2.51 -2.30 -6.72
C SER A 51 3.09 -1.04 -6.06
N LEU A 52 2.54 -0.62 -4.91
CA LEU A 52 2.78 0.70 -4.35
C LEU A 52 3.69 0.71 -3.11
N SER A 53 4.04 -0.45 -2.56
CA SER A 53 4.80 -0.59 -1.29
C SER A 53 6.25 -0.07 -1.30
N GLY A 54 6.64 0.72 -2.29
CA GLY A 54 7.92 1.46 -2.34
C GLY A 54 7.78 2.97 -2.27
N ILE A 55 6.56 3.53 -2.20
CA ILE A 55 6.39 4.98 -2.05
C ILE A 55 6.88 5.40 -0.66
N VAL A 56 7.94 6.20 -0.63
CA VAL A 56 8.57 6.63 0.62
C VAL A 56 7.90 7.86 1.24
N CYS A 57 7.93 7.93 2.57
CA CYS A 57 7.51 9.07 3.36
C CYS A 57 8.72 9.96 3.65
N ASP A 58 8.70 11.17 3.11
CA ASP A 58 9.67 12.24 3.36
C ASP A 58 9.01 13.40 4.12
N GLY A 59 7.88 13.16 4.80
CA GLY A 59 7.11 14.12 5.58
C GLY A 59 6.01 14.86 4.79
N ALA A 60 5.31 15.78 5.47
CA ALA A 60 4.20 16.53 4.89
C ALA A 60 4.70 17.67 3.96
N LYS A 61 4.55 17.49 2.65
CA LYS A 61 5.00 18.41 1.58
C LYS A 61 3.97 18.48 0.45
N PRO A 62 4.05 19.43 -0.49
CA PRO A 62 3.22 19.41 -1.71
C PRO A 62 3.31 18.09 -2.49
N SER A 63 4.45 17.39 -2.41
CA SER A 63 4.63 16.04 -2.97
C SER A 63 3.64 15.01 -2.41
N CYS A 64 3.06 15.22 -1.22
CA CYS A 64 2.00 14.35 -0.68
C CYS A 64 0.77 14.32 -1.60
N ALA A 65 0.38 15.44 -2.21
CA ALA A 65 -0.75 15.46 -3.15
C ALA A 65 -0.46 14.56 -4.37
N GLY A 66 0.75 14.64 -4.91
CA GLY A 66 1.21 13.77 -5.99
C GLY A 66 1.23 12.29 -5.58
N LYS A 67 1.78 11.98 -4.40
CA LYS A 67 1.83 10.60 -3.88
C LYS A 67 0.44 10.02 -3.61
N ILE A 68 -0.53 10.85 -3.20
CA ILE A 68 -1.94 10.46 -3.07
C ILE A 68 -2.52 10.12 -4.44
N ALA A 69 -2.35 10.99 -5.44
CA ALA A 69 -2.86 10.77 -6.79
C ALA A 69 -2.31 9.47 -7.39
N ILE A 70 -0.99 9.28 -7.32
CA ILE A 70 -0.31 8.06 -7.79
C ILE A 70 -0.82 6.82 -7.04
N SER A 71 -1.04 6.92 -5.72
CA SER A 71 -1.55 5.80 -4.93
C SER A 71 -2.99 5.43 -5.31
N LEU A 72 -3.83 6.42 -5.61
CA LEU A 72 -5.19 6.17 -6.11
C LEU A 72 -5.16 5.54 -7.51
N ASP A 73 -4.34 6.05 -8.42
CA ASP A 73 -4.20 5.50 -9.78
C ASP A 73 -3.72 4.05 -9.74
N GLY A 74 -2.69 3.76 -8.93
CA GLY A 74 -2.20 2.39 -8.73
C GLY A 74 -3.24 1.49 -8.05
N ALA A 75 -4.01 2.00 -7.11
CA ALA A 75 -5.09 1.26 -6.47
C ALA A 75 -6.24 0.94 -7.44
N PHE A 76 -6.64 1.90 -8.30
CA PHE A 76 -7.63 1.67 -9.34
C PHE A 76 -7.14 0.70 -10.42
N MET A 77 -5.84 0.76 -10.76
CA MET A 77 -5.20 -0.25 -11.59
C MET A 77 -5.33 -1.65 -10.96
N GLY A 78 -4.99 -1.78 -9.68
CA GLY A 78 -5.11 -3.04 -8.92
C GLY A 78 -6.54 -3.57 -8.85
N TYR A 79 -7.53 -2.68 -8.68
CA TYR A 79 -8.94 -3.01 -8.73
C TYR A 79 -9.40 -3.48 -10.13
N LYS A 80 -8.95 -2.79 -11.17
CA LYS A 80 -9.24 -3.20 -12.56
C LYS A 80 -8.64 -4.57 -12.87
N GLN A 81 -7.41 -4.84 -12.42
CA GLN A 81 -6.77 -6.15 -12.51
C GLN A 81 -7.61 -7.23 -11.80
N ALA A 82 -8.08 -6.95 -10.58
CA ALA A 82 -8.93 -7.87 -9.82
C ALA A 82 -10.22 -8.22 -10.57
N ARG A 83 -10.93 -7.22 -11.12
CA ARG A 83 -12.16 -7.46 -11.88
C ARG A 83 -11.94 -8.19 -13.20
N LEU A 84 -10.74 -8.16 -13.75
CA LEU A 84 -10.37 -8.86 -14.98
C LEU A 84 -9.73 -10.23 -14.72
N ASN A 85 -9.67 -10.69 -13.46
CA ASN A 85 -8.95 -11.90 -13.05
C ASN A 85 -7.47 -11.89 -13.49
N LYS A 86 -6.83 -10.72 -13.48
CA LYS A 86 -5.41 -10.50 -13.84
C LYS A 86 -4.58 -10.08 -12.62
N ASN A 87 -4.69 -10.87 -11.56
CA ASN A 87 -3.98 -10.62 -10.30
C ASN A 87 -2.51 -11.07 -10.38
N TYR A 88 -1.68 -10.48 -9.53
CA TYR A 88 -0.35 -11.03 -9.26
C TYR A 88 -0.46 -12.44 -8.69
N GLN A 89 0.50 -13.31 -9.01
CA GLN A 89 0.48 -14.69 -8.55
C GLN A 89 1.01 -14.79 -7.13
N LYS A 90 0.55 -15.83 -6.41
CA LYS A 90 1.07 -16.14 -5.09
C LYS A 90 2.54 -16.53 -5.21
N GLY A 91 3.40 -15.91 -4.41
CA GLY A 91 4.85 -16.07 -4.49
C GLY A 91 5.55 -15.02 -5.36
N ASP A 92 4.81 -14.14 -6.05
CA ASP A 92 5.42 -13.03 -6.79
C ASP A 92 5.85 -11.92 -5.80
N GLY A 93 7.14 -11.94 -5.46
CA GLY A 93 7.74 -10.91 -4.59
C GLY A 93 7.08 -10.85 -3.22
N LEU A 94 6.39 -9.74 -2.93
CA LEU A 94 5.70 -9.52 -1.64
C LEU A 94 4.30 -10.14 -1.57
N VAL A 95 3.80 -10.74 -2.65
CA VAL A 95 2.47 -11.35 -2.71
C VAL A 95 2.49 -12.72 -2.05
N ALA A 96 1.86 -12.82 -0.88
CA ALA A 96 1.77 -14.06 -0.12
C ALA A 96 0.54 -14.90 -0.52
N TYR A 97 0.37 -16.06 0.11
CA TYR A 97 -0.72 -16.99 -0.21
C TYR A 97 -2.11 -16.50 0.23
N THR A 98 -2.15 -15.54 1.15
CA THR A 98 -3.36 -14.89 1.66
C THR A 98 -3.19 -13.37 1.67
N VAL A 99 -4.30 -12.64 1.68
CA VAL A 99 -4.29 -11.18 1.82
C VAL A 99 -3.66 -10.74 3.15
N ASP A 100 -3.94 -11.48 4.23
CA ASP A 100 -3.41 -11.20 5.57
C ASP A 100 -1.90 -11.38 5.61
N ASP A 101 -1.38 -12.45 5.02
CA ASP A 101 0.07 -12.68 4.95
C ASP A 101 0.76 -11.65 4.05
N THR A 102 0.09 -11.18 2.99
CA THR A 102 0.62 -10.11 2.14
C THR A 102 0.74 -8.82 2.95
N ILE A 103 -0.31 -8.46 3.70
CA ILE A 103 -0.31 -7.29 4.60
C ILE A 103 0.79 -7.43 5.66
N ARG A 104 1.01 -8.61 6.22
CA ARG A 104 2.12 -8.87 7.16
C ARG A 104 3.47 -8.68 6.49
N SER A 105 3.69 -9.22 5.29
CA SER A 105 4.93 -9.04 4.52
C SER A 105 5.23 -7.56 4.30
N ILE A 106 4.23 -6.76 3.94
CA ILE A 106 4.36 -5.31 3.77
C ILE A 106 4.67 -4.63 5.11
N GLY A 107 4.03 -5.05 6.19
CA GLY A 107 4.36 -4.61 7.55
C GLY A 107 5.83 -4.87 7.90
N THR A 108 6.33 -6.06 7.62
CA THR A 108 7.75 -6.41 7.82
C THR A 108 8.68 -5.54 6.99
N VAL A 109 8.35 -5.29 5.71
CA VAL A 109 9.13 -4.37 4.85
C VAL A 109 9.14 -2.97 5.45
N ALA A 110 7.98 -2.44 5.84
CA ALA A 110 7.88 -1.11 6.45
C ALA A 110 8.68 -0.99 7.76
N GLN A 111 8.74 -2.06 8.56
CA GLN A 111 9.59 -2.12 9.77
C GLN A 111 11.08 -2.20 9.43
N GLY A 112 11.45 -2.79 8.30
CA GLY A 112 12.81 -2.82 7.76
C GLY A 112 13.28 -1.50 7.13
N MET A 113 12.38 -0.52 6.97
CA MET A 113 12.72 0.81 6.43
C MET A 113 13.19 1.80 7.51
N LYS A 114 13.61 1.35 8.70
CA LYS A 114 14.10 2.23 9.77
C LYS A 114 15.37 2.97 9.37
N GLU A 115 16.31 2.26 8.77
CA GLU A 115 17.55 2.84 8.26
C GLU A 115 17.26 3.80 7.10
N THR A 116 16.25 3.47 6.27
CA THR A 116 15.78 4.36 5.19
C THR A 116 15.23 5.68 5.76
N ASP A 117 14.47 5.63 6.86
CA ASP A 117 13.95 6.83 7.54
C ASP A 117 15.10 7.76 8.01
N VAL A 118 16.16 7.19 8.58
CA VAL A 118 17.37 7.94 8.98
C VAL A 118 18.06 8.57 7.77
N VAL A 119 18.22 7.83 6.67
CA VAL A 119 18.83 8.36 5.44
C VAL A 119 18.00 9.50 4.86
N ILE A 120 16.68 9.33 4.76
CA ILE A 120 15.76 10.39 4.29
C ILE A 120 15.90 11.64 5.16
N LEU A 121 15.90 11.49 6.48
CA LEU A 121 16.06 12.61 7.41
C LEU A 121 17.40 13.34 7.18
N ASN A 122 18.49 12.60 7.03
CA ASN A 122 19.79 13.19 6.76
C ASN A 122 19.82 13.95 5.42
N GLU A 123 19.20 13.42 4.36
CA GLU A 123 19.10 14.15 3.08
C GLU A 123 18.27 15.43 3.20
N MET A 124 17.17 15.38 3.95
CA MET A 124 16.33 16.55 4.21
C MET A 124 17.07 17.66 4.97
N LEU A 125 18.05 17.30 5.82
CA LEU A 125 18.84 18.26 6.60
C LEU A 125 20.04 18.83 5.83
N LYS A 126 20.32 18.38 4.60
CA LYS A 126 21.42 18.90 3.78
C LYS A 126 21.10 20.23 3.08
N HIS A 127 19.82 20.61 3.02
CA HIS A 127 19.35 21.82 2.35
C HIS A 127 18.38 22.59 3.25
#